data_AF-A0A3C0AIX0-F1
#
_entry.id   AF-A0A3C0AIX0-F1
#
_cell.length_a   1.000
_cell.length_b   1.000
_cell.length_c   1.000
_cell.angle_alpha   90.00
_cell.angle_beta   90.00
_cell.angle_gamma   90.00
#
_symmetry.space_group_name_H-M   'P 1'
#
loop_
_entity.id
_entity.type
_entity.pdbx_description
1 polymer ?
#
loop_
_entity_poly.entity_id
_entity_poly.type
_entity_poly.pdbx_seq_one_letter_code
_entity_poly.pdbx_strand_id
1 'polypeptide(L)'
;YVPDVEEVYREVARVLRPGGLYISQHKTPTSLQITSRNQQHEYVVGLEYYQQGALPKTDDRSYREDGATEYLHRWDQLVGGLCRQGFVIEDLREPVRADPSAPVGHFRHRGRFVAPYVRIKARRIEQQSQADVPAAIWVP
;
A
#
# COMPACT_ATOMS: atom_id res chain seq x y z
N TYR A 1 10.37 1.48 8.29
CA TYR A 1 8.97 1.07 8.03
C TYR A 1 8.63 -0.13 8.90
N VAL A 2 7.37 -0.58 8.94
CA VAL A 2 6.95 -1.72 9.76
C VAL A 2 6.91 -3.02 8.94
N PRO A 3 7.33 -4.16 9.52
CA PRO A 3 7.30 -5.46 8.85
C PRO A 3 5.90 -6.03 8.69
N ASP A 4 4.97 -5.64 9.58
CA ASP A 4 3.56 -6.04 9.54
C ASP A 4 2.67 -4.81 9.69
N VAL A 5 1.91 -4.49 8.64
CA VAL A 5 1.00 -3.34 8.63
C VAL A 5 -0.33 -3.65 9.32
N GLU A 6 -0.73 -4.92 9.40
CA GLU A 6 -2.00 -5.32 10.00
C GLU A 6 -1.94 -5.23 11.52
N GLU A 7 -0.77 -5.51 12.10
CA GLU A 7 -0.48 -5.24 13.52
C GLU A 7 -0.71 -3.76 13.85
N VAL A 8 -0.24 -2.84 12.98
CA VAL A 8 -0.49 -1.41 13.13
C VAL A 8 -1.98 -1.10 13.02
N TYR A 9 -2.68 -1.67 12.04
CA TYR A 9 -4.12 -1.46 11.87
C TYR A 9 -4.92 -1.93 13.08
N ARG A 10 -4.55 -3.05 13.69
CA ARG A 10 -5.17 -3.54 14.93
C ARG A 10 -4.97 -2.55 16.08
N GLU A 11 -3.76 -2.05 16.27
CA GLU A 11 -3.51 -1.07 17.33
C GLU A 11 -4.23 0.26 17.09
N VAL A 12 -4.34 0.70 15.83
CA VAL A 12 -5.17 1.87 15.48
C VAL A 12 -6.64 1.58 15.80
N ALA A 13 -7.18 0.42 15.42
CA ALA A 13 -8.56 0.04 15.71
C ALA A 13 -8.87 0.00 17.21
N ARG A 14 -7.89 -0.42 18.03
CA ARG A 14 -8.01 -0.50 19.49
C ARG A 14 -8.15 0.87 20.15
N VAL A 15 -7.42 1.88 19.66
CA VAL A 15 -7.42 3.22 20.26
C VAL A 15 -8.48 4.16 19.66
N LEU A 16 -8.99 3.84 18.48
CA LEU A 16 -9.95 4.67 17.78
C LEU A 16 -11.39 4.32 18.20
N ARG A 17 -12.15 5.32 18.68
CA ARG A 17 -13.58 5.15 18.97
C ARG A 17 -14.38 4.73 17.73
N PRO A 18 -15.53 4.06 17.89
CA PRO A 18 -16.47 3.84 16.80
C PRO A 18 -16.80 5.14 16.04
N GLY A 19 -16.86 5.06 14.71
CA GLY A 19 -17.04 6.19 13.82
C GLY A 19 -15.79 7.05 13.57
N GLY A 20 -14.68 6.78 14.27
CA GLY A 20 -13.43 7.51 14.09
C GLY A 20 -12.79 7.28 12.71
N LEU A 21 -12.04 8.27 12.25
CA LEU A 21 -11.38 8.26 10.94
C LEU A 21 -9.90 7.90 11.07
N TYR A 22 -9.44 7.02 10.18
CA TYR A 22 -8.04 6.72 9.95
C TYR A 22 -7.71 7.05 8.49
N ILE A 23 -6.69 7.89 8.28
CA ILE A 23 -6.20 8.25 6.96
C ILE A 23 -4.73 7.85 6.90
N SER A 24 -4.39 6.99 5.94
CA SER A 24 -3.03 6.47 5.78
C SER A 24 -2.54 6.65 4.34
N GLN A 25 -1.22 6.74 4.16
CA GLN A 25 -0.57 6.72 2.86
C GLN A 25 0.52 5.65 2.86
N HIS A 26 0.51 4.81 1.82
CA HIS A 26 1.46 3.70 1.64
C HIS A 26 2.13 3.80 0.27
N LYS A 27 3.30 3.17 0.12
CA LYS A 27 3.85 2.87 -1.21
C LYS A 27 3.05 1.72 -1.80
N THR A 28 2.74 1.77 -3.09
CA THR A 28 2.01 0.66 -3.74
C THR A 28 2.93 -0.56 -3.88
N PRO A 29 2.38 -1.79 -3.82
CA PRO A 29 3.20 -3.00 -3.97
C PRO A 29 3.92 -3.02 -5.33
N THR A 30 3.22 -2.71 -6.41
CA THR A 30 3.82 -2.65 -7.77
C THR A 30 4.97 -1.67 -7.84
N SER A 31 4.87 -0.52 -7.16
CA SER A 31 5.99 0.42 -7.08
C SER A 31 7.18 -0.21 -6.33
N LEU A 32 6.94 -0.89 -5.22
CA LEU A 32 8.04 -1.52 -4.49
C LEU A 32 8.66 -2.72 -5.22
N GLN A 33 7.98 -3.30 -6.22
CA GLN A 33 8.51 -4.39 -7.03
C GLN A 33 9.46 -3.94 -8.15
N ILE A 34 9.54 -2.65 -8.45
CA ILE A 34 10.47 -2.15 -9.47
C ILE A 34 11.88 -2.12 -8.88
N THR A 35 12.80 -2.89 -9.48
CA THR A 35 14.18 -3.04 -8.95
C THR A 35 15.21 -2.31 -9.78
N SER A 36 14.97 -2.14 -11.08
CA SER A 36 15.95 -1.58 -12.00
C SER A 36 15.27 -1.02 -13.25
N ARG A 37 16.10 -0.48 -14.14
CA ARG A 37 15.75 -0.15 -15.53
C ARG A 37 16.71 -0.85 -16.47
N ASN A 38 16.21 -1.36 -17.59
CA ASN A 38 17.06 -1.97 -18.61
C ASN A 38 17.68 -0.90 -19.54
N GLN A 39 18.45 -1.36 -20.53
CA GLN A 39 19.15 -0.49 -21.49
C GLN A 39 18.17 0.31 -22.38
N GLN A 40 16.96 -0.20 -22.58
CA GLN A 40 15.86 0.44 -23.30
C GLN A 40 15.04 1.39 -22.41
N HIS A 41 15.48 1.63 -21.17
CA HIS A 41 14.82 2.48 -20.18
C HIS A 41 13.46 1.98 -19.68
N GLU A 42 13.17 0.69 -19.85
CA GLU A 42 11.96 0.05 -19.35
C GLU A 42 12.13 -0.27 -17.86
N TYR A 43 11.07 -0.13 -17.08
CA TYR A 43 11.07 -0.46 -15.66
C TYR A 43 10.88 -1.96 -15.45
N VAL A 44 11.77 -2.56 -14.67
CA VAL A 44 11.76 -4.02 -14.42
C VAL A 44 11.03 -4.30 -13.13
N VAL A 45 9.92 -5.04 -13.20
CA VAL A 45 9.28 -5.69 -12.05
C VAL A 45 10.16 -6.89 -11.67
N GLY A 46 11.04 -6.71 -10.70
CA GLY A 46 12.08 -7.68 -10.36
C GLY A 46 11.91 -8.37 -9.01
N LEU A 47 10.89 -8.01 -8.24
CA LEU A 47 10.57 -8.67 -6.97
C LEU A 47 9.26 -9.44 -7.07
N GLU A 48 9.24 -10.62 -6.46
CA GLU A 48 8.03 -11.42 -6.30
C GLU A 48 6.98 -10.66 -5.49
N TYR A 49 5.72 -10.78 -5.91
CA TYR A 49 4.60 -10.12 -5.22
C TYR A 49 4.37 -10.67 -3.80
N TYR A 50 4.73 -11.94 -3.56
CA TYR A 50 4.55 -12.64 -2.30
C TYR A 50 5.82 -12.71 -1.45
N GLN A 51 6.88 -11.96 -1.79
CA GLN A 51 8.08 -11.91 -0.96
C GLN A 51 7.75 -11.50 0.48
N GLN A 52 8.60 -11.89 1.42
CA GLN A 52 8.45 -11.57 2.82
C GLN A 52 9.74 -10.96 3.38
N GLY A 53 9.60 -10.15 4.42
CA GLY A 53 10.73 -9.52 5.10
C GLY A 53 11.17 -8.21 4.47
N ALA A 54 12.36 -7.76 4.88
CA ALA A 54 12.91 -6.48 4.46
C ALA A 54 13.23 -6.50 2.96
N LEU A 55 12.86 -5.42 2.27
CA LEU A 55 13.17 -5.24 0.87
C LEU A 55 14.70 -5.22 0.64
N PRO A 56 15.21 -5.94 -0.36
CA PRO A 56 16.61 -5.87 -0.71
C PRO A 56 16.97 -4.47 -1.23
N LYS A 57 18.26 -4.19 -1.27
CA LYS A 57 18.78 -3.03 -2.00
C LYS A 57 18.61 -3.27 -3.50
N THR A 58 18.20 -2.23 -4.22
CA THR A 58 17.89 -2.27 -5.65
C THR A 58 18.59 -1.12 -6.37
N ASP A 59 18.86 -1.29 -7.66
CA ASP A 59 19.51 -0.26 -8.48
C ASP A 59 18.60 0.96 -8.68
N ASP A 60 17.31 0.74 -8.92
CA ASP A 60 16.33 1.80 -8.93
C ASP A 60 15.99 2.20 -7.49
N ARG A 61 16.35 3.45 -7.15
CA ARG A 61 16.08 4.08 -5.85
C ARG A 61 14.92 5.07 -5.91
N SER A 62 14.19 5.16 -7.03
CA SER A 62 13.07 6.09 -7.16
C SER A 62 12.01 5.76 -6.12
N TYR A 63 11.55 6.75 -5.37
CA TYR A 63 10.59 6.59 -4.28
C TYR A 63 11.03 5.66 -3.14
N ARG A 64 12.30 5.21 -3.12
CA ARG A 64 12.92 4.58 -1.95
C ARG A 64 13.40 5.68 -1.00
N GLU A 65 13.51 5.35 0.28
CA GLU A 65 13.96 6.31 1.29
C GLU A 65 15.35 5.91 1.79
N ASP A 66 16.30 6.85 1.76
CA ASP A 66 17.68 6.56 2.13
C ASP A 66 17.80 6.25 3.63
N GLY A 67 18.60 5.23 3.96
CA GLY A 67 18.74 4.73 5.33
C GLY A 67 17.52 3.97 5.90
N ALA A 68 16.40 3.87 5.17
CA ALA A 68 15.21 3.20 5.66
C ALA A 68 15.18 1.70 5.32
N THR A 69 14.80 0.87 6.30
CA THR A 69 14.34 -0.50 6.04
C THR A 69 12.87 -0.46 5.62
N GLU A 70 12.60 -0.94 4.41
CA GLU A 70 11.28 -0.93 3.77
C GLU A 70 10.74 -2.35 3.62
N TYR A 71 9.42 -2.49 3.55
CA TYR A 71 8.71 -3.76 3.44
C TYR A 71 7.62 -3.63 2.37
N LEU A 72 7.42 -4.68 1.58
CA LEU A 72 6.32 -4.74 0.61
C LEU A 72 5.06 -5.25 1.32
N HIS A 73 4.03 -4.42 1.30
CA HIS A 73 2.68 -4.79 1.74
C HIS A 73 1.77 -4.93 0.51
N ARG A 74 1.14 -6.09 0.35
CA ARG A 74 0.23 -6.40 -0.76
C ARG A 74 -1.10 -5.67 -0.61
N TRP A 75 -1.89 -5.61 -1.69
CA TRP A 75 -3.23 -5.03 -1.62
C TRP A 75 -4.14 -5.71 -0.60
N ASP A 76 -4.06 -7.03 -0.47
CA ASP A 76 -4.75 -7.78 0.59
C ASP A 76 -4.40 -7.27 2.00
N GLN A 77 -3.13 -7.00 2.26
CA GLN A 77 -2.70 -6.47 3.56
C GLN A 77 -3.07 -5.00 3.73
N LEU A 78 -2.90 -4.17 2.69
CA LEU A 78 -3.17 -2.73 2.76
C LEU A 78 -4.66 -2.39 2.86
N VAL A 79 -5.49 -3.08 2.08
CA VAL A 79 -6.94 -2.84 1.93
C VAL A 79 -7.72 -3.86 2.75
N GLY A 80 -7.50 -5.15 2.52
CA GLY A 80 -8.15 -6.23 3.27
C GLY A 80 -7.81 -6.19 4.76
N GLY A 81 -6.57 -5.83 5.10
CA GLY A 81 -6.11 -5.61 6.48
C GLY A 81 -6.98 -4.63 7.24
N LEU A 82 -7.28 -3.48 6.66
CA LEU A 82 -8.18 -2.49 7.26
C LEU A 82 -9.58 -3.08 7.47
N CYS A 83 -10.14 -3.75 6.46
CA CYS A 83 -11.47 -4.34 6.55
C CYS A 83 -11.58 -5.36 7.69
N ARG A 84 -10.60 -6.25 7.82
CA ARG A 84 -10.55 -7.28 8.85
C ARG A 84 -10.36 -6.72 10.27
N GLN A 85 -9.73 -5.56 10.40
CA GLN A 85 -9.64 -4.82 11.68
C GLN A 85 -10.87 -3.93 11.94
N GLY A 86 -11.96 -4.14 11.18
CA GLY A 86 -13.25 -3.48 11.36
C GLY A 86 -13.22 -2.01 10.98
N PHE A 87 -12.54 -1.69 9.89
CA PHE A 87 -12.70 -0.44 9.17
C PHE A 87 -13.54 -0.63 7.91
N VAL A 88 -14.28 0.40 7.52
CA VAL A 88 -14.87 0.54 6.18
C VAL A 88 -14.05 1.54 5.40
N ILE A 89 -13.70 1.21 4.15
CA ILE A 89 -12.96 2.11 3.27
C ILE A 89 -13.96 3.10 2.66
N GLU A 90 -13.73 4.39 2.90
CA GLU A 90 -14.55 5.48 2.37
C GLU A 90 -13.96 6.11 1.10
N ASP A 91 -12.64 6.06 0.92
CA ASP A 91 -11.97 6.54 -0.28
C ASP A 91 -10.61 5.84 -0.44
N LEU A 92 -10.20 5.65 -1.69
CA LEU A 92 -8.87 5.19 -2.09
C LEU A 92 -8.38 6.08 -3.24
N ARG A 93 -7.25 6.75 -3.03
CA ARG A 93 -6.68 7.69 -3.99
C ARG A 93 -5.24 7.34 -4.32
N GLU A 94 -4.90 7.46 -5.58
CA GLU A 94 -3.52 7.35 -6.07
C GLU A 94 -3.01 8.75 -6.44
N PRO A 95 -2.22 9.40 -5.58
CA PRO A 95 -1.74 10.75 -5.87
C PRO A 95 -0.82 10.74 -7.08
N VAL A 96 -1.15 11.55 -8.08
CA VAL A 96 -0.33 11.68 -9.29
C VAL A 96 1.05 12.21 -8.91
N ARG A 97 2.08 11.41 -9.19
CA ARG A 97 3.50 11.81 -9.08
C ARG A 97 4.21 11.83 -10.42
N ALA A 98 3.44 11.70 -11.51
CA ALA A 98 3.91 11.82 -12.87
C ALA A 98 4.27 13.26 -13.22
N ASP A 99 5.27 13.42 -14.08
CA ASP A 99 5.52 14.65 -14.84
C ASP A 99 5.81 14.24 -16.29
N PRO A 100 4.97 14.63 -17.27
CA PRO A 100 5.16 14.27 -18.67
C PRO A 100 6.49 14.77 -19.26
N SER A 101 7.04 15.85 -18.71
CA SER A 101 8.29 16.47 -19.15
C SER A 101 9.53 15.93 -18.44
N ALA A 102 9.36 15.12 -17.38
CA ALA A 102 10.49 14.61 -16.62
C ALA A 102 11.37 13.68 -17.48
N PRO A 103 12.70 13.88 -17.47
CA PRO A 103 13.61 13.06 -18.24
C PRO A 103 13.64 11.63 -17.70
N VAL A 104 14.02 10.69 -18.56
CA VAL A 104 14.24 9.29 -18.17
C VAL A 104 15.21 9.23 -16.99
N GLY A 105 14.83 8.47 -15.97
CA GLY A 105 15.61 8.30 -14.73
C GLY A 105 15.31 9.30 -13.63
N HIS A 106 14.55 10.35 -13.92
CA HIS A 106 13.92 11.13 -12.87
C HIS A 106 12.73 10.35 -12.28
N PHE A 107 12.54 10.38 -10.96
CA PHE A 107 11.47 9.61 -10.30
C PHE A 107 10.07 9.98 -10.82
N ARG A 108 9.86 11.24 -11.24
CA ARG A 108 8.60 11.67 -11.86
C ARG A 108 8.33 11.07 -13.24
N HIS A 109 9.38 10.67 -13.98
CA HIS A 109 9.20 9.89 -15.21
C HIS A 109 8.61 8.52 -14.88
N ARG A 110 9.11 7.86 -13.83
CA ARG A 110 8.57 6.58 -13.33
C ARG A 110 7.12 6.67 -12.87
N GLY A 111 6.76 7.79 -12.25
CA GLY A 111 5.40 8.08 -11.81
C GLY A 111 4.35 8.11 -12.93
N ARG A 112 4.78 8.15 -14.21
CA ARG A 112 3.89 8.03 -15.39
C ARG A 112 3.43 6.60 -15.66
N PHE A 113 4.16 5.60 -15.18
CA PHE A 113 3.94 4.19 -15.49
C PHE A 113 3.38 3.42 -14.30
N VAL A 114 3.78 3.80 -13.08
CA VAL A 114 3.35 3.13 -11.84
C VAL A 114 3.02 4.20 -10.81
N ALA A 115 1.81 4.14 -10.25
CA ALA A 115 1.41 4.97 -9.13
C ALA A 115 2.31 4.63 -7.92
N PRO A 116 3.13 5.56 -7.40
CA PRO A 116 4.09 5.22 -6.34
C PRO A 116 3.44 5.11 -4.96
N TYR A 117 2.31 5.78 -4.77
CA TYR A 117 1.62 5.85 -3.48
C TYR A 117 0.13 5.62 -3.62
N VAL A 118 -0.46 5.10 -2.55
CA VAL A 118 -1.91 5.02 -2.33
C VAL A 118 -2.25 5.73 -1.01
N ARG A 119 -3.37 6.44 -0.99
CA ARG A 119 -3.98 7.02 0.22
C ARG A 119 -5.30 6.33 0.47
N ILE A 120 -5.54 5.93 1.70
CA ILE A 120 -6.77 5.25 2.10
C ILE A 120 -7.42 6.04 3.22
N LYS A 121 -8.69 6.39 3.03
CA LYS A 121 -9.55 6.93 4.07
C LYS A 121 -10.45 5.81 4.57
N ALA A 122 -10.37 5.53 5.86
CA ALA A 122 -11.08 4.44 6.50
C ALA A 122 -11.82 4.92 7.74
N ARG A 123 -13.04 4.43 7.96
CA ARG A 123 -13.83 4.70 9.17
C ARG A 123 -13.93 3.45 10.02
N ARG A 124 -13.62 3.57 11.31
CA ARG A 124 -13.85 2.49 12.29
C ARG A 124 -15.34 2.28 12.47
N ILE A 125 -15.80 1.05 12.29
CA ILE A 125 -17.17 0.68 12.64
C ILE A 125 -17.22 0.11 14.05
N GLU A 126 -18.35 0.27 14.71
CA GLU A 126 -18.62 -0.47 15.94
C GLU A 126 -18.60 -1.96 15.63
N GLN A 127 -17.86 -2.75 16.41
CA GLN A 127 -18.02 -4.20 16.35
C GLN A 127 -19.39 -4.52 16.93
N GLN A 128 -20.38 -4.68 16.05
CA GLN A 128 -21.62 -5.34 16.45
C GLN A 128 -21.22 -6.76 16.87
N SER A 129 -21.54 -7.13 18.12
CA SER A 129 -21.59 -8.53 18.53
C SER A 129 -22.34 -9.28 17.46
N GLN A 130 -21.68 -10.25 16.83
CA GLN A 130 -22.12 -10.93 15.62
C GLN A 130 -23.45 -11.67 15.89
N ALA A 131 -24.57 -10.94 15.81
CA ALA A 131 -25.91 -11.47 15.88
C ALA A 131 -26.33 -11.83 14.46
N ASP A 132 -26.13 -13.10 14.10
CA ASP A 132 -26.96 -13.92 13.21
C ASP A 132 -27.49 -13.30 11.90
N VAL A 133 -26.72 -12.41 11.26
CA VAL A 133 -27.00 -12.05 9.86
C VAL A 133 -26.37 -13.14 9.00
N PRO A 134 -27.16 -13.92 8.23
CA PRO A 134 -26.59 -14.90 7.32
C PRO A 134 -25.69 -14.15 6.34
N ALA A 135 -24.40 -14.51 6.35
CA ALA A 135 -23.43 -13.94 5.43
C ALA A 135 -23.93 -14.23 4.01
N ALA A 136 -24.36 -13.18 3.30
CA ALA A 136 -24.55 -13.28 1.87
C ALA A 136 -23.21 -13.71 1.29
N ILE A 137 -23.14 -14.96 0.84
CA ILE A 137 -21.91 -15.55 0.33
C ILE A 137 -21.50 -14.71 -0.86
N TRP A 138 -20.45 -13.91 -0.68
CA TRP A 138 -19.78 -13.25 -1.79
C TRP A 138 -18.97 -14.33 -2.51
N VAL A 139 -19.42 -14.70 -3.70
CA VAL A 139 -18.68 -15.58 -4.61
C VAL A 139 -18.01 -14.67 -5.65
N PRO A 140 -16.68 -14.76 -5.86
CA PRO A 140 -15.98 -14.01 -6.89
C PRO A 140 -16.44 -14.36 -8.31
#